data_AF-A0A0F5JUA2-F1
#
_entry.id   AF-A0A0F5JUA2-F1
#
_cell.length_a   1.000
_cell.length_b   1.000
_cell.length_c   1.000
_cell.angle_alpha   90.00
_cell.angle_beta   90.00
_cell.angle_gamma   90.00
#
_symmetry.space_group_name_H-M   'P 1'
#
loop_
_entity.id
_entity.type
_entity.pdbx_description
1 polymer ?
#
loop_
_entity_poly.entity_id
_entity_poly.type
_entity_poly.pdbx_seq_one_letter_code
_entity_poly.pdbx_strand_id
1 'polypeptide(L)'
;MSDARWDDRPLTYLLNDTSLNRSLIHTYVDVLEFPDGEVEIRAAGCSLPYTRYDRLANVDQGAIIDNKRLGHALRIAQVMQAQRDNRRIGTAPSRTHRGEAVNPKRTLPGLKKQRAITQEDLNEAIEKTAKVWQSPEQIVIKQTAKPRKKAVYRKVKPH
;
A
#
# COMPACT_ATOMS: atom_id res chain seq x y z
N MET A 1 3.15 8.05 -17.03
CA MET A 1 4.14 6.95 -16.87
C MET A 1 5.40 7.60 -16.35
N SER A 2 5.87 7.50 -15.11
CA SER A 2 5.58 6.63 -13.97
C SER A 2 5.92 7.44 -12.71
N ASP A 3 4.97 8.20 -12.18
CA ASP A 3 5.22 9.20 -11.13
C ASP A 3 4.88 8.64 -9.73
N ALA A 4 5.30 7.40 -9.49
CA ALA A 4 5.20 6.81 -8.16
C ALA A 4 6.43 7.25 -7.39
N ARG A 5 6.26 8.35 -6.66
CA ARG A 5 7.23 9.00 -5.76
C ARG A 5 7.56 8.08 -4.57
N TRP A 6 8.29 6.99 -4.81
CA TRP A 6 8.65 5.97 -3.80
C TRP A 6 9.69 6.46 -2.79
N ASP A 7 10.46 7.51 -3.11
CA ASP A 7 11.52 8.05 -2.25
C ASP A 7 11.03 8.73 -0.96
N ASP A 8 9.75 9.10 -0.89
CA ASP A 8 9.19 9.78 0.27
C ASP A 8 8.75 8.83 1.39
N ARG A 9 8.90 7.51 1.23
CA ARG A 9 8.51 6.57 2.29
C ARG A 9 9.54 6.50 3.41
N PRO A 10 9.11 6.35 4.67
CA PRO A 10 10.01 6.11 5.78
C PRO A 10 10.67 4.72 5.69
N LEU A 11 11.81 4.66 5.00
CA LEU A 11 12.69 3.50 5.00
C LEU A 11 13.51 3.43 6.29
N THR A 12 13.55 2.26 6.92
CA THR A 12 14.37 1.99 8.10
C THR A 12 15.45 0.98 7.73
N TYR A 13 16.70 1.27 8.05
CA TYR A 13 17.80 0.32 7.87
C TYR A 13 18.01 -0.44 9.16
N LEU A 14 17.80 -1.77 9.14
CA LEU A 14 18.05 -2.62 10.29
C LEU A 14 19.44 -3.22 10.14
N LEU A 15 20.30 -2.97 11.12
CA LEU A 15 21.55 -3.70 11.23
C LEU A 15 21.24 -5.17 11.51
N ASN A 16 21.93 -6.06 10.81
CA ASN A 16 21.76 -7.49 11.06
C ASN A 16 22.19 -7.83 12.49
N ASP A 17 21.51 -8.79 13.10
CA ASP A 17 21.82 -9.18 14.47
C ASP A 17 23.12 -9.98 14.53
N THR A 18 24.22 -9.31 14.86
CA THR A 18 25.56 -9.90 14.98
C THR A 18 26.21 -9.43 16.29
N SER A 19 27.15 -10.20 16.83
CA SER A 19 27.88 -9.81 18.04
C SER A 19 28.56 -8.44 17.89
N LEU A 20 29.14 -8.18 16.71
CA LEU A 20 29.73 -6.88 16.36
C LEU A 20 28.68 -5.77 16.41
N ASN A 21 27.54 -5.93 15.73
CA ASN A 21 26.51 -4.89 15.70
C ASN A 21 25.88 -4.62 17.08
N ARG A 22 25.75 -5.65 17.92
CA ARG A 22 25.28 -5.48 19.31
C ARG A 22 26.26 -4.67 20.15
N SER A 23 27.56 -4.80 19.91
CA SER A 23 28.56 -4.01 20.61
C SER A 23 28.50 -2.51 20.26
N LEU A 24 27.87 -2.16 19.14
CA LEU A 24 27.73 -0.78 18.65
C LEU A 24 26.50 -0.05 19.23
N ILE A 25 25.75 -0.66 20.15
CA ILE A 25 24.64 0.02 20.82
C ILE A 25 25.17 1.27 21.54
N HIS A 26 24.43 2.38 21.45
CA HIS A 26 24.83 3.71 21.95
C HIS A 26 26.08 4.32 21.30
N THR A 27 26.59 3.74 20.21
CA THR A 27 27.71 4.27 19.44
C THR A 27 27.23 4.97 18.18
N TYR A 28 27.98 6.00 17.75
CA TYR A 28 27.72 6.66 16.47
C TYR A 28 28.17 5.77 15.30
N VAL A 29 27.36 5.77 14.26
CA VAL A 29 27.65 5.12 12.97
C VAL A 29 27.55 6.14 11.87
N ASP A 30 28.38 5.97 10.84
CA ASP A 30 28.36 6.81 9.65
C ASP A 30 27.36 6.25 8.65
N VAL A 31 26.55 7.15 8.07
CA VAL A 31 25.60 6.81 7.00
C VAL A 31 26.01 7.58 5.76
N LEU A 32 26.56 6.86 4.79
CA LEU A 32 26.99 7.40 3.50
C LEU A 32 25.86 7.17 2.50
N GLU A 33 25.45 8.24 1.83
CA GLU A 33 24.47 8.18 0.74
C GLU A 33 25.16 8.59 -0.55
N PHE A 34 25.21 7.65 -1.50
CA PHE A 34 25.86 7.85 -2.80
C PHE A 34 24.88 8.49 -3.82
N PRO A 35 25.39 9.12 -4.89
CA PRO A 35 24.56 9.79 -5.89
C PRO A 35 23.57 8.88 -6.62
N ASP A 36 23.88 7.59 -6.74
CA ASP A 36 23.02 6.53 -7.28
C ASP A 36 21.90 6.11 -6.32
N GLY A 37 21.89 6.63 -5.10
CA GLY A 37 20.94 6.31 -4.04
C GLY A 37 21.32 5.07 -3.23
N GLU A 38 22.50 4.50 -3.45
CA GLU A 38 23.03 3.48 -2.56
C GLU A 38 23.36 4.08 -1.19
N VAL A 39 23.09 3.31 -0.15
CA VAL A 39 23.38 3.70 1.23
C VAL A 39 24.33 2.70 1.81
N GLU A 40 25.39 3.19 2.44
CA GLU A 40 26.33 2.38 3.19
C GLU A 40 26.33 2.83 4.65
N ILE A 41 26.30 1.86 5.57
CA ILE A 41 26.37 2.12 7.00
C ILE A 41 27.72 1.59 7.48
N ARG A 42 28.51 2.44 8.14
CA ARG A 42 29.85 2.09 8.63
C ARG A 42 30.00 2.37 10.12
N ALA A 43 30.82 1.57 10.78
CA ALA A 43 31.30 1.83 12.13
C ALA A 43 32.82 1.64 12.18
N ALA A 44 33.54 2.62 12.71
CA ALA A 44 35.01 2.62 12.78
C ALA A 44 35.68 2.29 11.42
N GLY A 45 35.07 2.74 10.31
CA GLY A 45 35.56 2.49 8.96
C GLY A 45 35.16 1.12 8.37
N CYS A 46 34.51 0.24 9.11
CA CYS A 46 34.04 -1.06 8.62
C CYS A 46 32.58 -1.00 8.17
N SER A 47 32.26 -1.60 7.02
CA SER A 47 30.90 -1.68 6.49
C SER A 47 30.05 -2.65 7.31
N LEU A 48 28.83 -2.24 7.67
CA LEU A 48 27.91 -3.03 8.46
C LEU A 48 26.83 -3.64 7.58
N PRO A 49 26.59 -4.97 7.67
CA PRO A 49 25.50 -5.60 6.93
C PRO A 49 24.16 -5.14 7.49
N TYR A 50 23.27 -4.70 6.60
CA TYR A 50 21.95 -4.18 6.95
C TYR A 50 20.88 -4.69 5.98
N THR A 51 19.63 -4.63 6.44
CA THR A 51 18.44 -4.92 5.64
C THR A 51 17.55 -3.68 5.57
N ARG A 52 17.01 -3.40 4.38
CA ARG A 52 16.03 -2.32 4.16
C ARG A 52 14.65 -2.80 4.62
N TYR A 53 14.04 -2.07 5.54
CA TYR A 53 12.71 -2.37 6.07
C TYR A 53 11.73 -1.23 5.81
N ASP A 54 10.70 -1.52 5.04
CA ASP A 54 9.55 -0.64 4.83
C ASP A 54 8.50 -0.92 5.92
N ARG A 55 8.21 0.10 6.74
CA ARG A 55 7.21 0.02 7.81
C ARG A 55 5.76 0.10 7.31
N LEU A 56 5.56 0.48 6.04
CA LEU A 56 4.24 0.68 5.47
C LEU A 56 3.84 -0.53 4.63
N ALA A 57 3.30 -1.56 5.29
CA ALA A 57 2.64 -2.65 4.58
C ALA A 57 1.47 -2.10 3.77
N ASN A 58 1.47 -2.32 2.45
CA ASN A 58 0.42 -1.92 1.53
C ASN A 58 -0.39 -3.14 1.09
N VAL A 59 -1.71 -3.03 0.97
CA VAL A 59 -2.53 -4.10 0.41
C VAL A 59 -2.51 -3.96 -1.11
N ASP A 60 -1.82 -4.89 -1.77
CA ASP A 60 -1.81 -4.95 -3.23
C ASP A 60 -3.17 -5.36 -3.79
N GLN A 61 -3.51 -4.81 -4.96
CA GLN A 61 -4.74 -5.12 -5.68
C GLN A 61 -4.82 -6.61 -6.05
N GLY A 62 -3.69 -7.27 -6.34
CA GLY A 62 -3.61 -8.72 -6.58
C GLY A 62 -4.08 -9.54 -5.38
N ALA A 63 -3.64 -9.17 -4.17
CA ALA A 63 -4.05 -9.84 -2.94
C ALA A 63 -5.58 -9.78 -2.69
N ILE A 64 -6.25 -8.71 -3.15
CA ILE A 64 -7.72 -8.60 -3.07
C ILE A 64 -8.42 -9.54 -4.02
N ILE A 65 -7.95 -9.60 -5.26
CA ILE A 65 -8.57 -10.38 -6.34
C ILE A 65 -8.37 -11.88 -6.10
N ASP A 66 -7.19 -12.26 -5.64
CA ASP A 66 -6.81 -13.67 -5.42
C ASP A 66 -7.47 -14.27 -4.18
N ASN A 67 -7.90 -13.44 -3.21
CA ASN A 67 -8.47 -13.91 -1.96
C ASN A 67 -9.99 -13.72 -1.87
N LYS A 68 -10.75 -14.72 -2.34
CA LYS A 68 -12.22 -14.67 -2.36
C LYS A 68 -12.88 -14.45 -0.99
N ARG A 69 -12.31 -14.96 0.10
CA ARG A 69 -12.91 -14.87 1.44
C ARG A 69 -12.50 -13.59 2.17
N LEU A 70 -11.31 -13.06 1.88
CA LEU A 70 -10.78 -11.85 2.51
C LEU A 70 -10.89 -10.60 1.63
N GLY A 71 -11.35 -10.71 0.38
CA GLY A 71 -11.40 -9.59 -0.56
C GLY A 71 -12.13 -8.37 -0.02
N HIS A 72 -13.23 -8.55 0.73
CA HIS A 72 -13.93 -7.44 1.38
C HIS A 72 -13.08 -6.78 2.48
N ALA A 73 -12.48 -7.57 3.38
CA ALA A 73 -11.65 -7.05 4.45
C ALA A 73 -10.42 -6.32 3.89
N LEU A 74 -9.81 -6.86 2.85
CA LEU A 74 -8.68 -6.24 2.15
C LEU A 74 -9.08 -4.94 1.43
N ARG A 75 -10.32 -4.85 0.91
CA ARG A 75 -10.85 -3.62 0.31
C ARG A 75 -11.04 -2.53 1.35
N ILE A 76 -11.56 -2.88 2.54
CA ILE A 76 -11.64 -1.94 3.68
C ILE A 76 -10.23 -1.46 4.05
N ALA A 77 -9.27 -2.39 4.15
CA ALA A 77 -7.88 -2.05 4.46
C ALA A 77 -7.26 -1.09 3.42
N GLN A 78 -7.52 -1.28 2.11
CA GLN A 78 -7.10 -0.34 1.07
C GLN A 78 -7.71 1.06 1.25
N VAL A 79 -9.00 1.15 1.54
CA VAL A 79 -9.67 2.45 1.78
C VAL A 79 -9.06 3.15 2.99
N MET A 80 -8.79 2.42 4.06
CA MET A 80 -8.12 2.97 5.24
C MET A 80 -6.66 3.35 4.97
N GLN A 81 -5.94 2.62 4.13
CA GLN A 81 -4.58 2.97 3.72
C GLN A 81 -4.54 4.26 2.88
N ALA A 82 -5.55 4.51 2.03
CA ALA A 82 -5.64 5.72 1.23
C ALA A 82 -5.86 7.00 2.07
N GLN A 83 -6.40 6.88 3.29
CA GLN A 83 -6.56 7.99 4.22
C GLN A 83 -5.27 8.33 4.99
N ARG A 84 -4.22 7.51 4.87
CA ARG A 84 -2.97 7.68 5.63
C ARG A 84 -1.99 8.59 4.89
N ASP A 85 -1.37 9.49 5.64
CA ASP A 85 -0.15 10.16 5.19
C ASP A 85 1.04 9.21 5.39
N ASN A 86 1.55 8.70 4.28
CA ASN A 86 2.65 7.73 4.22
C ASN A 86 4.02 8.38 4.03
N ARG A 87 4.10 9.71 4.05
CA ARG A 87 5.37 10.43 3.88
C ARG A 87 6.28 10.32 5.09
N ARG A 88 7.57 10.47 4.83
CA ARG A 88 8.64 10.48 5.83
C ARG A 88 8.35 11.54 6.89
N ILE A 89 8.45 11.16 8.16
CA ILE A 89 8.29 12.09 9.29
C ILE A 89 9.40 13.13 9.17
N GLY A 90 9.05 14.42 9.24
CA GLY A 90 9.98 15.55 9.10
C GLY A 90 11.07 15.68 10.18
N THR A 91 11.29 14.63 10.98
CA THR A 91 12.41 14.48 11.93
C THR A 91 13.56 13.68 11.31
N ALA A 92 13.32 12.95 10.22
CA ALA A 92 14.41 12.31 9.47
C ALA A 92 15.29 13.40 8.82
N PRO A 93 16.63 13.22 8.80
CA PRO A 93 17.52 14.18 8.16
C PRO A 93 17.09 14.41 6.71
N SER A 94 17.06 15.69 6.30
CA SER A 94 16.65 16.04 4.95
C SER A 94 17.71 15.57 3.96
N ARG A 95 17.27 15.01 2.83
CA ARG A 95 18.15 14.71 1.69
C ARG A 95 18.33 15.95 0.82
N THR A 96 18.52 17.12 1.44
CA THR A 96 18.68 18.39 0.71
C THR A 96 19.95 18.37 -0.16
N HIS A 97 20.92 17.50 0.14
CA HIS A 97 22.06 17.23 -0.74
C HIS A 97 21.66 16.68 -2.14
N ARG A 98 20.44 16.14 -2.30
CA ARG A 98 19.85 15.74 -3.60
C ARG A 98 18.99 16.83 -4.26
N GLY A 99 18.96 18.05 -3.72
CA GLY A 99 18.08 19.12 -4.19
C GLY A 99 16.60 18.93 -3.84
N GLU A 100 16.28 17.92 -3.02
CA GLU A 100 14.91 17.69 -2.54
C GLU A 100 14.52 18.73 -1.47
N ALA A 101 13.32 19.28 -1.61
CA ALA A 101 12.75 20.19 -0.63
C ALA A 101 12.52 19.47 0.71
N VAL A 102 12.68 20.20 1.81
CA VAL A 102 12.38 19.67 3.15
C VAL A 102 10.91 19.28 3.22
N ASN A 103 10.63 18.02 3.55
CA ASN A 103 9.26 17.56 3.70
C ASN A 103 8.57 18.36 4.83
N PRO A 104 7.39 18.95 4.59
CA PRO A 104 6.72 19.75 5.60
C PRO A 104 6.34 18.89 6.80
N LYS A 105 6.49 19.44 8.02
CA LYS A 105 6.13 18.76 9.27
C LYS A 105 4.63 18.48 9.41
N ARG A 106 3.80 19.03 8.53
CA ARG A 106 2.34 18.90 8.50
C ARG A 106 1.89 17.80 7.53
N THR A 107 0.83 17.10 7.92
CA THR A 107 0.16 16.12 7.05
C THR A 107 -0.44 16.81 5.83
N LEU A 108 -0.54 16.09 4.71
CA LEU A 108 -1.24 16.64 3.54
C LEU A 108 -2.70 16.91 3.89
N PRO A 109 -3.30 17.96 3.29
CA PRO A 109 -4.73 18.21 3.44
C PRO A 109 -5.55 16.95 3.08
N GLY A 110 -6.44 16.54 3.98
CA GLY A 110 -7.28 15.35 3.79
C GLY A 110 -6.65 14.01 4.17
N LEU A 111 -5.37 13.97 4.54
CA LEU A 111 -4.71 12.75 5.05
C LEU A 111 -4.49 12.81 6.56
N LYS A 112 -4.58 11.65 7.22
CA LYS A 112 -4.39 11.46 8.65
C LYS A 112 -3.07 10.75 8.94
N LYS A 113 -2.45 11.04 10.09
CA LYS A 113 -1.34 10.21 10.59
C LYS A 113 -1.87 8.83 10.97
N GLN A 114 -1.06 7.78 10.86
CA GLN A 114 -1.47 6.42 11.22
C GLN A 114 -2.08 6.31 12.63
N ARG A 115 -1.51 7.01 13.61
CA ARG A 115 -2.01 7.05 15.00
C ARG A 115 -3.26 7.90 15.23
N ALA A 116 -3.69 8.67 14.23
CA ALA A 116 -4.86 9.54 14.29
C ALA A 116 -6.09 8.93 13.58
N ILE A 117 -5.97 7.69 13.08
CA ILE A 117 -7.09 6.94 12.51
C ILE A 117 -7.98 6.48 13.67
N THR A 118 -9.26 6.79 13.60
CA THR A 118 -10.24 6.45 14.63
C THR A 118 -11.14 5.29 14.20
N GLN A 119 -12.04 4.86 15.08
CA GLN A 119 -13.07 3.87 14.75
C GLN A 119 -14.10 4.43 13.75
N GLU A 120 -14.36 5.73 13.78
CA GLU A 120 -15.24 6.40 12.81
C GLU A 120 -14.69 6.26 11.39
N ASP A 121 -13.39 6.44 11.20
CA ASP A 121 -12.71 6.23 9.91
C ASP A 121 -12.90 4.80 9.38
N LEU A 122 -12.88 3.82 10.28
CA LEU A 122 -13.11 2.42 9.95
C LEU A 122 -14.57 2.18 9.55
N ASN A 123 -15.53 2.75 10.28
CA ASN A 123 -16.95 2.66 9.96
C ASN A 123 -17.26 3.32 8.60
N GLU A 124 -16.73 4.51 8.34
CA GLU A 124 -16.83 5.19 7.05
C GLU A 124 -16.23 4.35 5.92
N ALA A 125 -15.07 3.71 6.16
CA ALA A 125 -14.45 2.83 5.18
C ALA A 125 -15.34 1.61 4.87
N ILE A 126 -15.96 0.99 5.88
CA ILE A 126 -16.92 -0.10 5.71
C ILE A 126 -18.10 0.37 4.87
N GLU A 127 -18.74 1.48 5.25
CA GLU A 127 -19.88 2.04 4.51
C GLU A 127 -19.53 2.37 3.06
N LYS A 128 -18.37 2.97 2.83
CA LYS A 128 -17.88 3.29 1.48
C LYS A 128 -17.70 2.02 0.66
N THR A 129 -17.11 0.97 1.23
CA THR A 129 -16.99 -0.31 0.53
C THR A 129 -18.33 -0.98 0.29
N ALA A 130 -19.29 -0.89 1.21
CA ALA A 130 -20.64 -1.44 1.04
C ALA A 130 -21.44 -0.72 -0.06
N LYS A 131 -21.33 0.62 -0.15
CA LYS A 131 -21.96 1.42 -1.21
C LYS A 131 -21.44 1.08 -2.61
N VAL A 132 -20.16 0.71 -2.74
CA VAL A 132 -19.60 0.23 -4.01
C VAL A 132 -20.31 -1.04 -4.51
N TRP A 133 -20.84 -1.87 -3.61
CA TRP A 133 -21.67 -3.05 -3.96
C TRP A 133 -23.14 -2.70 -4.18
N GLN A 134 -23.64 -1.63 -3.56
CA GLN A 134 -25.01 -1.13 -3.75
C GLN A 134 -25.18 -0.25 -5.00
N SER A 135 -24.09 0.20 -5.62
CA SER A 135 -24.10 0.84 -6.94
C SER A 135 -23.52 -0.09 -8.02
N PRO A 136 -24.23 -1.19 -8.39
CA PRO A 136 -23.90 -2.01 -9.54
C PRO A 136 -24.45 -1.41 -10.84
N GLU A 137 -24.60 -0.10 -10.97
CA GLU A 137 -25.12 0.53 -12.21
C GLU A 137 -24.21 0.38 -13.44
N GLN A 138 -23.07 -0.31 -13.32
CA GLN A 138 -22.27 -0.76 -14.47
C GLN A 138 -22.06 -2.28 -14.58
N ILE A 139 -22.61 -3.10 -13.67
CA ILE A 139 -22.71 -4.56 -13.90
C ILE A 139 -24.05 -4.89 -14.57
N VAL A 140 -24.53 -3.98 -15.42
CA VAL A 140 -25.48 -4.32 -16.50
C VAL A 140 -24.65 -4.61 -17.75
N ILE A 141 -23.80 -5.64 -17.69
CA ILE A 141 -23.58 -6.44 -18.89
C ILE A 141 -24.94 -7.07 -19.14
N LYS A 142 -25.67 -6.49 -20.10
CA LYS A 142 -26.90 -7.03 -20.64
C LYS A 142 -26.68 -8.52 -20.90
N GLN A 143 -27.14 -9.38 -20.00
CA GLN A 143 -27.55 -10.72 -20.37
C GLN A 143 -28.75 -10.49 -21.30
N THR A 144 -28.48 -10.28 -22.58
CA THR A 144 -29.49 -10.41 -23.61
C THR A 144 -29.85 -11.89 -23.60
N ALA A 145 -30.88 -12.21 -22.82
CA ALA A 145 -31.50 -13.52 -22.82
C ALA A 145 -31.91 -13.82 -24.27
N LYS A 146 -31.17 -14.70 -24.93
CA LYS A 146 -31.55 -15.24 -26.24
C LYS A 146 -32.86 -16.01 -26.03
N PRO A 147 -33.97 -15.65 -26.70
CA PRO A 147 -35.23 -16.34 -26.47
C PRO A 147 -35.09 -17.79 -26.93
N ARG A 148 -35.25 -18.74 -26.02
CA ARG A 148 -35.38 -20.16 -26.35
C ARG A 148 -36.71 -20.33 -27.10
N LYS A 149 -36.64 -20.57 -28.42
CA LYS A 149 -37.80 -20.94 -29.23
C LYS A 149 -38.43 -22.21 -28.64
N LYS A 150 -39.72 -22.16 -28.29
CA LYS A 150 -40.48 -23.37 -27.95
C LYS A 150 -40.63 -24.21 -29.21
N ALA A 151 -40.13 -25.44 -29.19
CA ALA A 151 -40.37 -26.41 -30.25
C ALA A 151 -41.82 -26.89 -30.15
N VAL A 152 -42.64 -26.53 -31.15
CA VAL A 152 -44.00 -27.05 -31.30
C VAL A 152 -43.90 -28.34 -32.11
N TYR A 153 -44.03 -29.49 -31.46
CA TYR A 153 -44.15 -30.77 -32.15
C TYR A 153 -45.57 -30.95 -32.68
N ARG A 154 -45.74 -30.91 -34.01
CA ARG A 154 -46.95 -31.40 -34.69
C ARG A 154 -46.89 -32.92 -34.78
N LYS A 155 -47.79 -33.63 -34.09
CA LYS A 155 -48.07 -35.05 -34.34
C LYS A 155 -48.74 -35.18 -35.70
N VAL A 156 -48.09 -35.86 -36.64
CA VAL A 156 -48.70 -36.32 -37.89
C VAL A 156 -49.13 -37.77 -37.66
N LYS A 157 -50.43 -38.06 -37.82
CA LYS A 157 -50.95 -39.43 -37.81
C LYS A 157 -50.67 -40.06 -39.18
N PRO A 158 -50.12 -41.29 -39.27
CA PRO A 158 -50.09 -42.01 -40.53
C PRO A 158 -51.46 -42.65 -40.81
N HIS A 159 -51.75 -42.83 -42.09
CA HIS A 159 -52.95 -43.49 -42.64
C HIS A 159 -52.91 -45.01 -42.44
#